data_AF-A0A256F5Z4-F1
#
_entry.id   AF-A0A256F5Z4-F1
#
_cell.length_a   1.000
_cell.length_b   1.000
_cell.length_c   1.000
_cell.angle_alpha   90.00
_cell.angle_beta   90.00
_cell.angle_gamma   90.00
#
_symmetry.space_group_name_H-M   'P 1'
#
loop_
_entity.id
_entity.type
_entity.pdbx_description
1 polymer ?
#
loop_
_entity_poly.entity_id
_entity_poly.type
_entity_poly.pdbx_seq_one_letter_code
_entity_poly.pdbx_strand_id
1 'polypeptide(L)' 'GAKFKATDKATFNLQGAYEDWGKTAIAANVAYQLVPGFTITPEINYTRWDSDHPLRQAGAIENKDAFGGIIRFQRSF' A
#
# COMPACT_ATOMS: atom_id res chain seq x y z
N GLY A 1 8.62 -7.69 0.52
CA GLY A 1 7.17 -7.79 0.82
C GLY A 1 6.86 -9.16 1.41
N ALA A 2 5.78 -9.28 2.16
CA ALA A 2 5.30 -10.49 2.80
C ALA A 2 3.82 -10.71 2.46
N LYS A 3 3.45 -11.98 2.33
CA LYS A 3 2.06 -12.42 2.12
C LYS A 3 1.73 -13.49 3.14
N PHE A 4 0.62 -13.32 3.83
CA PHE A 4 0.19 -14.21 4.90
C PHE A 4 -1.29 -14.54 4.74
N LYS A 5 -1.61 -15.84 4.72
CA LYS A 5 -2.99 -16.30 4.78
C LYS A 5 -3.41 -16.35 6.26
N ALA A 6 -4.21 -15.38 6.69
CA ALA A 6 -4.66 -15.31 8.08
C ALA A 6 -5.81 -16.26 8.38
N THR A 7 -6.73 -16.43 7.42
CA THR A 7 -7.83 -17.40 7.51
C THR A 7 -8.10 -17.96 6.12
N ASP A 8 -9.01 -18.94 6.01
CA ASP A 8 -9.46 -19.44 4.70
C ASP A 8 -10.12 -18.37 3.83
N LYS A 9 -10.61 -17.29 4.43
CA LYS A 9 -11.27 -16.18 3.75
C LYS A 9 -10.41 -14.93 3.65
N ALA A 10 -9.32 -14.81 4.41
CA ALA A 10 -8.54 -13.58 4.51
C ALA A 10 -7.05 -13.81 4.21
N THR A 11 -6.54 -13.07 3.24
CA THR A 11 -5.11 -13.02 2.91
C THR A 11 -4.59 -11.60 3.06
N PHE A 12 -3.59 -11.42 3.91
CA PHE A 12 -2.92 -10.15 4.15
C PHE A 12 -1.67 -10.07 3.28
N ASN A 13 -1.43 -8.91 2.68
CA ASN A 13 -0.18 -8.60 2.01
C ASN A 13 0.38 -7.30 2.58
N LEU A 14 1.69 -7.30 2.84
CA LEU A 14 2.44 -6.14 3.30
C LEU A 14 3.65 -5.98 2.38
N GLN A 15 3.83 -4.80 1.83
CA GLN A 15 4.96 -4.46 0.97
C GLN A 15 5.60 -3.20 1.50
N GLY A 16 6.93 -3.18 1.46
CA GLY A 16 7.73 -2.03 1.85
C GLY A 16 8.87 -1.91 0.84
N ALA A 17 9.16 -0.68 0.46
CA ALA A 17 10.27 -0.32 -0.40
C ALA A 17 10.98 0.90 0.21
N TYR A 18 12.30 0.89 0.12
CA TYR A 18 13.16 1.98 0.56
C TYR A 18 14.11 2.33 -0.57
N GLU A 19 14.44 3.60 -0.68
CA GLU A 19 15.37 4.17 -1.66
C GLU A 19 16.45 4.95 -0.89
N ASP A 20 17.70 4.82 -1.33
CA ASP A 20 18.88 5.38 -0.65
C ASP A 20 18.86 6.90 -0.47
N TRP A 21 18.05 7.62 -1.25
CA TRP A 21 17.84 9.06 -1.11
C TRP A 21 16.79 9.45 -0.06
N GLY A 22 16.35 8.51 0.78
CA GLY A 22 15.46 8.78 1.91
C GLY A 22 13.97 8.69 1.56
N LYS A 23 13.59 7.93 0.53
CA LYS A 23 12.18 7.65 0.23
C LYS A 23 11.78 6.29 0.77
N THR A 24 10.73 6.27 1.57
CA THR A 24 10.13 5.04 2.11
C THR A 24 8.69 4.92 1.65
N ALA A 25 8.34 3.79 1.03
CA ALA A 25 6.97 3.47 0.64
C ALA A 25 6.52 2.18 1.31
N ILE A 26 5.36 2.21 1.94
CA ILE A 26 4.74 1.06 2.61
C ILE A 26 3.32 0.90 2.06
N ALA A 27 2.97 -0.33 1.70
CA ALA A 27 1.67 -0.71 1.18
C ALA A 27 1.14 -1.92 1.95
N ALA A 28 -0.10 -1.88 2.40
CA ALA A 28 -0.76 -3.00 3.07
C ALA A 28 -2.14 -3.22 2.49
N ASN A 29 -2.48 -4.47 2.20
CA ASN A 29 -3.82 -4.83 1.74
C ASN A 29 -4.31 -6.14 2.35
N VAL A 30 -5.64 -6.29 2.35
CA VAL A 30 -6.32 -7.48 2.86
C VAL A 30 -7.29 -7.96 1.79
N ALA A 31 -7.02 -9.11 1.19
CA ALA A 31 -7.99 -9.76 0.33
C ALA A 31 -8.94 -10.61 1.19
N TYR A 32 -10.18 -10.15 1.35
CA TYR A 32 -11.22 -10.82 2.13
C TYR A 32 -12.35 -11.34 1.24
N GLN A 33 -12.54 -12.65 1.23
CA GLN A 33 -13.63 -13.32 0.54
C GLN A 33 -14.85 -13.40 1.44
N LEU A 34 -15.82 -12.50 1.23
CA LEU A 34 -17.03 -12.43 2.05
C LEU A 34 -17.96 -13.62 1.77
N VAL A 35 -18.17 -13.92 0.48
CA VAL A 35 -18.89 -15.10 -0.01
C VAL A 35 -18.14 -15.72 -1.20
N PRO A 36 -18.36 -17.01 -1.54
CA PRO A 36 -17.81 -17.58 -2.75
C PRO A 36 -18.09 -16.69 -3.96
N GLY A 37 -17.06 -16.36 -4.74
CA GLY A 37 -17.19 -15.44 -5.88
C GLY A 37 -17.27 -13.94 -5.54
N PHE A 38 -17.18 -13.50 -4.27
CA PHE A 38 -17.12 -12.06 -3.93
C PHE A 38 -15.96 -11.75 -2.98
N THR A 39 -15.01 -10.95 -3.47
CA THR A 39 -13.80 -10.56 -2.73
C THR A 39 -13.74 -9.04 -2.61
N ILE A 40 -13.46 -8.57 -1.40
CA ILE A 40 -13.20 -7.16 -1.10
C ILE A 40 -11.72 -7.04 -0.78
N THR A 41 -11.04 -6.05 -1.37
CA THR A 41 -9.62 -5.78 -1.14
C THR A 41 -9.41 -4.31 -0.81
N PRO A 42 -9.51 -3.91 0.47
CA PRO A 42 -8.94 -2.66 0.93
C PRO A 42 -7.40 -2.68 0.83
N GLU A 43 -6.84 -1.58 0.36
CA GLU A 43 -5.41 -1.30 0.32
C GLU A 43 -5.15 0.11 0.84
N ILE A 44 -4.07 0.23 1.62
CA ILE A 44 -3.58 1.49 2.16
C ILE A 44 -2.10 1.62 1.85
N ASN A 45 -1.70 2.82 1.44
CA ASN A 45 -0.39 3.16 0.95
C ASN A 45 0.10 4.43 1.67
N TYR A 46 1.30 4.37 2.21
CA TYR A 46 1.98 5.50 2.84
C TYR A 46 3.35 5.67 2.19
N THR A 47 3.66 6.89 1.78
CA THR A 47 4.97 7.25 1.24
C THR A 47 5.52 8.46 1.98
N ARG A 48 6.74 8.32 2.46
CA ARG A 48 7.50 9.35 3.14
C ARG A 48 8.74 9.65 2.31
N TRP A 49 9.13 10.92 2.32
CA TRP A 49 10.42 11.38 1.81
C TRP A 49 11.15 12.10 2.93
N ASP A 50 12.47 12.01 2.95
CA ASP A 50 13.29 12.83 3.83
C ASP A 50 13.40 14.26 3.30
N SER A 51 13.68 15.19 4.22
CA SER A 51 13.69 16.63 3.92
C SER A 51 14.78 17.02 2.93
N ASP A 52 15.86 16.24 2.88
CA ASP A 52 17.01 16.39 1.98
C ASP A 52 16.85 15.60 0.68
N HIS A 53 15.70 14.95 0.43
CA HIS A 53 15.47 14.19 -0.79
C HIS A 53 15.66 15.08 -2.04
N PRO A 54 16.39 14.65 -3.08
CA PRO A 54 16.71 15.48 -4.26
C PRO A 54 15.49 16.11 -4.94
N LEU A 55 14.39 15.36 -5.02
CA LEU A 55 13.10 15.86 -5.54
C LEU A 55 12.49 16.99 -4.70
N ARG A 56 12.68 17.02 -3.37
CA ARG A 56 12.25 18.13 -2.50
C ARG A 56 13.16 19.34 -2.67
N GLN A 57 14.47 19.12 -2.74
CA GLN A 57 15.43 20.19 -3.00
C GLN A 57 15.20 20.86 -4.36
N ALA A 58 14.79 20.08 -5.38
CA ALA A 58 14.41 20.57 -6.70
C ALA A 58 13.02 21.22 -6.75
N GLY A 59 12.26 21.26 -5.66
CA GLY A 59 10.91 21.81 -5.60
C GLY A 59 9.86 21.01 -6.39
N ALA A 60 10.18 19.79 -6.82
CA ALA A 60 9.31 18.96 -7.65
C ALA A 60 8.20 18.26 -6.84
N ILE A 61 8.37 18.13 -5.52
CA ILE A 61 7.40 17.55 -4.59
C ILE A 61 7.30 18.40 -3.32
N GLU A 62 6.10 18.49 -2.74
CA GLU A 62 5.88 19.20 -1.48
C GLU A 62 6.67 18.57 -0.32
N ASN A 63 7.00 19.38 0.69
CA ASN A 63 7.60 18.90 1.94
C ASN A 63 6.55 18.25 2.87
N LYS A 64 5.81 17.27 2.32
CA LYS A 64 4.77 16.52 3.02
C LYS A 64 4.89 15.04 2.68
N ASP A 65 4.37 14.22 3.57
CA ASP A 65 4.20 12.79 3.32
C ASP A 65 2.91 12.55 2.57
N ALA A 66 2.85 11.45 1.83
CA ALA A 66 1.69 11.06 1.05
C ALA A 66 1.01 9.84 1.69
N PHE A 67 -0.31 9.90 1.77
CA PHE A 67 -1.15 8.81 2.21
C PHE A 67 -2.28 8.61 1.22
N GLY A 68 -2.56 7.36 0.88
CA GLY A 68 -3.59 7.01 -0.09
C GLY A 68 -4.10 5.61 0.13
N GLY A 69 -5.17 5.26 -0.56
CA GLY A 69 -5.73 3.93 -0.46
C GLY A 69 -6.81 3.72 -1.51
N ILE A 70 -7.14 2.45 -1.72
CA ILE A 70 -8.21 2.03 -2.60
C ILE A 70 -9.00 0.91 -1.92
N ILE A 71 -10.28 0.80 -2.27
CA ILE A 71 -11.08 -0.36 -1.91
C ILE A 71 -11.57 -0.97 -3.22
N ARG A 72 -11.14 -2.18 -3.50
CA ARG A 72 -11.54 -2.93 -4.69
C ARG A 72 -12.62 -3.95 -4.34
N PHE A 73 -13.66 -3.98 -5.15
CA PHE A 73 -14.72 -4.99 -5.10
C PHE A 73 -14.60 -5.86 -6.36
N GLN A 74 -14.46 -7.16 -6.18
CA GLN A 74 -14.38 -8.12 -7.29
C GLN A 74 -15.44 -9.20 -7.10
N ARG A 75 -16.29 -9.36 -8.10
CA ARG A 75 -17.29 -10.42 -8.16
C ARG A 75 -17.06 -11.30 -9.38
N SER A 76 -17.08 -12.62 -9.17
CA SER A 76 -17.03 -13.64 -10.22
C SER A 76 -18.38 -14.35 -10.26
N PHE A 77 -18.87 -14.60 -11.47
CA PHE A 77 -20.16 -15.26 -11.76
C PHE A 77 -19.92 -16.68 -12.24
#